data_AF-A0A1L5KG75-F1
#
_entry.id   AF-A0A1L5KG75-F1
#
_cell.length_a   1.000
_cell.length_b   1.000
_cell.length_c   1.000
_cell.angle_alpha   90.00
_cell.angle_beta   90.00
_cell.angle_gamma   90.00
#
_symmetry.space_group_name_H-M   'P 1'
#
loop_
_entity.id
_entity.type
_entity.pdbx_description
1 polymer ?
#
loop_
_entity_poly.entity_id
_entity_poly.type
_entity_poly.pdbx_seq_one_letter_code
_entity_poly.pdbx_strand_id
1 'polypeptide(L)'
;MNLLTVSTDLISIFLFTTLFLFFARKVAKKVGLVDKPNFRKRHQGLIPLVGGISVYAGICFTFGIVDYYIPHASLYLACAGVLVFIGALDDRFDISVKIRATIQAAVGIVMMVFGKLYLSSLGYIFGSWEMVLGPFGYFLTLFAVWAAINAFNMVDGIDGLLGGLSCVSFAAIGMILWFDGQTSLAIWCFAMIAAILPYIMLNLGILGRRYKVFMGDAGSTLIGST
;
A
#
# COMPACT_ATOMS: atom_id res chain seq x y z
N MET A 1 11.75 15.30 -18.10
CA MET A 1 10.49 15.24 -17.36
C MET A 1 10.19 16.62 -16.79
N ASN A 2 8.99 17.15 -16.99
CA ASN A 2 8.66 18.51 -16.56
C ASN A 2 8.20 18.50 -15.09
N LEU A 3 8.88 19.26 -14.22
CA LEU A 3 8.57 19.35 -12.80
C LEU A 3 7.15 19.85 -12.54
N LEU A 4 6.63 20.72 -13.43
CA LEU A 4 5.27 21.22 -13.35
C LEU A 4 4.26 20.08 -13.53
N THR A 5 4.47 19.22 -14.53
CA THR A 5 3.61 18.05 -14.81
C THR A 5 3.61 17.08 -13.63
N VAL A 6 4.79 16.74 -13.10
CA VAL A 6 4.88 15.85 -11.93
C VAL A 6 4.13 16.44 -10.74
N SER A 7 4.29 17.74 -10.48
CA SER A 7 3.59 18.41 -9.38
C SER A 7 2.06 18.40 -9.59
N THR A 8 1.59 18.64 -10.82
CA THR A 8 0.14 18.58 -11.13
C THR A 8 -0.42 17.17 -10.98
N ASP A 9 0.34 16.14 -11.34
CA ASP A 9 -0.08 14.74 -11.22
C ASP A 9 -0.22 14.36 -9.74
N LEU A 10 0.80 14.66 -8.92
CA LEU A 10 0.78 14.38 -7.48
C LEU A 10 -0.37 15.10 -6.76
N ILE A 11 -0.62 16.37 -7.11
CA ILE A 11 -1.77 17.12 -6.57
C ILE A 11 -3.09 16.46 -7.01
N SER A 12 -3.19 16.04 -8.27
CA SER A 12 -4.40 15.39 -8.81
C SER A 12 -4.67 14.06 -8.10
N ILE A 13 -3.64 13.26 -7.83
CA ILE A 13 -3.72 12.00 -7.09
C ILE A 13 -4.19 12.24 -5.66
N PHE A 14 -3.61 13.23 -4.98
CA PHE A 14 -4.02 13.63 -3.63
C PHE A 14 -5.50 14.05 -3.60
N LEU A 15 -5.93 14.91 -4.53
CA LEU A 15 -7.30 15.39 -4.61
C LEU A 15 -8.29 14.27 -4.93
N PHE A 16 -7.98 13.44 -5.92
CA PHE A 16 -8.81 12.28 -6.27
C PHE A 16 -8.96 11.34 -5.07
N THR A 17 -7.86 10.98 -4.43
CA THR A 17 -7.86 10.06 -3.28
C THR A 17 -8.62 10.66 -2.10
N THR A 18 -8.51 11.97 -1.87
CA THR A 18 -9.30 12.70 -0.87
C THR A 18 -10.79 12.58 -1.17
N LEU A 19 -11.22 12.94 -2.38
CA LEU A 19 -12.62 12.88 -2.79
C LEU A 19 -13.19 11.46 -2.69
N PHE A 20 -12.42 10.48 -3.16
CA PHE A 20 -12.79 9.08 -3.08
C PHE A 20 -12.91 8.62 -1.63
N LEU A 21 -11.99 8.99 -0.75
CA LEU A 21 -12.02 8.64 0.67
C LEU A 21 -13.30 9.19 1.36
N PHE A 22 -13.69 10.42 1.07
CA PHE A 22 -14.94 11.00 1.58
C PHE A 22 -16.18 10.25 1.09
N PHE A 23 -16.18 9.80 -0.17
CA PHE A 23 -17.23 8.98 -0.76
C PHE A 23 -17.27 7.58 -0.13
N ALA A 24 -16.14 6.86 -0.13
CA ALA A 24 -15.98 5.52 0.41
C ALA A 24 -16.40 5.45 1.88
N ARG A 25 -16.09 6.48 2.68
CA ARG A 25 -16.53 6.60 4.07
C ARG A 25 -18.05 6.54 4.24
N LYS A 26 -18.83 7.15 3.33
CA LYS A 26 -20.30 7.10 3.36
C LYS A 26 -20.81 5.71 3.00
N VAL A 27 -20.19 5.07 2.00
CA VAL A 27 -20.55 3.72 1.55
C VAL A 27 -20.26 2.68 2.64
N ALA A 28 -19.07 2.74 3.25
CA ALA A 28 -18.64 1.83 4.30
C ALA A 28 -19.60 1.77 5.48
N LYS A 29 -20.13 2.92 5.91
CA LYS A 29 -21.16 2.97 6.97
C LYS A 29 -22.46 2.26 6.58
N LYS A 30 -22.84 2.29 5.31
CA LYS A 30 -24.05 1.59 4.80
C LYS A 30 -23.84 0.08 4.69
N VAL A 31 -22.66 -0.35 4.25
CA VAL A 31 -22.35 -1.78 4.05
C VAL A 31 -21.80 -2.45 5.30
N GLY A 32 -21.55 -1.71 6.38
CA GLY A 32 -21.03 -2.23 7.65
C GLY A 32 -19.52 -2.49 7.65
N LEU A 33 -18.76 -1.91 6.71
CA LEU A 33 -17.30 -1.96 6.69
C LEU A 33 -16.72 -0.93 7.65
N VAL A 34 -16.95 -1.16 8.94
CA VAL A 34 -16.63 -0.24 10.03
C VAL A 34 -16.05 -1.02 11.19
N ASP A 35 -15.05 -0.42 11.83
CA ASP A 35 -14.55 -0.93 13.09
C ASP A 35 -15.49 -0.55 14.24
N LYS A 36 -15.85 -1.56 15.04
CA LYS A 36 -16.73 -1.43 16.19
C LYS A 36 -15.89 -1.37 17.48
N PRO A 37 -16.23 -0.49 18.43
CA PRO A 37 -15.54 -0.44 19.71
C PRO A 37 -15.73 -1.75 20.47
N ASN A 38 -14.67 -2.21 21.13
CA ASN A 38 -14.66 -3.41 21.99
C ASN A 38 -13.83 -3.10 23.25
N PHE A 39 -13.89 -3.93 24.29
CA PHE A 39 -13.18 -3.76 25.56
C PHE A 39 -11.65 -3.56 25.41
N ARG A 40 -11.07 -3.99 24.29
CA ARG A 40 -9.65 -3.82 23.95
C ARG A 40 -9.34 -2.54 23.15
N LYS A 41 -10.32 -1.87 22.55
CA LYS A 41 -10.12 -0.77 21.58
C LYS A 41 -10.32 0.60 22.24
N ARG A 42 -9.41 1.54 21.98
CA ARG A 42 -9.38 2.89 22.58
C ARG A 42 -10.11 3.96 21.76
N HIS A 43 -11.09 3.59 20.95
CA HIS A 43 -11.89 4.52 20.16
C HIS A 43 -13.38 4.41 20.48
N GLN A 44 -14.14 5.45 20.17
CA GLN A 44 -15.59 5.50 20.35
C GLN A 44 -16.28 5.71 19.00
N GLY A 45 -17.39 5.00 18.81
CA GLY A 45 -18.20 5.08 17.59
C GLY A 45 -17.72 4.14 16.48
N LEU A 46 -18.46 4.14 15.36
CA LEU A 46 -18.16 3.32 14.19
C LEU A 46 -17.18 4.05 13.26
N ILE A 47 -15.94 3.57 13.20
CA ILE A 47 -14.88 4.17 12.37
C ILE A 47 -14.75 3.39 11.06
N PRO A 48 -14.94 4.00 9.88
CA PRO A 48 -14.86 3.29 8.61
C PRO A 48 -13.45 2.77 8.28
N LEU A 49 -13.37 1.51 7.81
CA LEU A 49 -12.16 0.82 7.37
C LEU A 49 -11.98 0.99 5.85
N VAL A 50 -11.64 2.20 5.42
CA VAL A 50 -11.62 2.57 3.99
C VAL A 50 -10.34 3.24 3.52
N GLY A 51 -9.35 3.39 4.41
CA GLY A 51 -8.06 4.00 4.06
C GLY A 51 -7.41 3.24 2.90
N GLY A 52 -7.27 1.93 3.04
CA GLY A 52 -6.67 1.06 2.01
C GLY A 52 -7.36 1.08 0.68
N ILE A 53 -8.70 0.95 0.68
CA ILE A 53 -9.51 0.99 -0.55
C ILE A 53 -9.33 2.34 -1.26
N SER A 54 -9.21 3.43 -0.50
CA SER A 54 -9.04 4.77 -1.08
C SER A 54 -7.64 4.98 -1.63
N VAL A 55 -6.61 4.48 -0.95
CA VAL A 55 -5.23 4.47 -1.46
C VAL A 55 -5.16 3.67 -2.76
N TYR A 56 -5.76 2.48 -2.81
CA TYR A 56 -5.82 1.66 -4.02
C TYR A 56 -6.55 2.37 -5.18
N ALA A 57 -7.65 3.06 -4.90
CA ALA A 57 -8.33 3.86 -5.91
C ALA A 57 -7.43 5.00 -6.44
N GLY A 58 -6.70 5.67 -5.56
CA GLY A 58 -5.70 6.68 -5.92
C GLY A 58 -4.57 6.15 -6.79
N ILE A 59 -4.11 4.94 -6.49
CA ILE A 59 -3.15 4.19 -7.30
C ILE A 59 -3.72 3.90 -8.69
N CYS A 60 -4.93 3.35 -8.79
CA CYS A 60 -5.58 3.09 -10.07
C CYS A 60 -5.71 4.37 -10.90
N PHE A 61 -6.07 5.48 -10.26
CA PHE A 61 -6.14 6.79 -10.89
C PHE A 61 -4.77 7.27 -11.36
N THR A 62 -3.71 7.07 -10.57
CA THR A 62 -2.33 7.37 -10.96
C THR A 62 -1.98 6.74 -12.30
N PHE A 63 -2.18 5.43 -12.44
CA PHE A 63 -1.94 4.70 -13.70
C PHE A 63 -2.83 5.14 -14.87
N GLY A 64 -3.95 5.82 -14.59
CA GLY A 64 -4.84 6.35 -15.61
C GLY A 64 -4.49 7.76 -16.11
N ILE A 65 -3.72 8.53 -15.35
CA ILE A 65 -3.36 9.92 -15.70
C ILE A 65 -1.89 10.12 -16.05
N VAL A 66 -1.04 9.20 -15.60
CA VAL A 66 0.40 9.29 -15.78
C VAL A 66 0.81 8.73 -17.13
N ASP A 67 1.70 9.45 -17.82
CA ASP A 67 2.28 9.04 -19.10
C ASP A 67 3.70 8.42 -18.97
N TYR A 68 4.24 8.27 -17.76
CA TYR A 68 5.54 7.62 -17.57
C TYR A 68 5.41 6.10 -17.45
N TYR A 69 6.40 5.38 -17.96
CA TYR A 69 6.41 3.92 -17.98
C TYR A 69 6.64 3.35 -16.57
N ILE A 70 5.72 2.50 -16.12
CA ILE A 70 5.86 1.68 -14.92
C ILE A 70 5.86 0.21 -15.36
N PRO A 71 6.93 -0.55 -15.12
CA PRO A 71 6.98 -1.97 -15.46
C PRO A 71 5.84 -2.76 -14.83
N HIS A 72 5.22 -3.65 -15.60
CA HIS A 72 4.20 -4.58 -15.11
C HIS A 72 2.99 -3.94 -14.40
N ALA A 73 2.66 -2.69 -14.75
CA ALA A 73 1.54 -1.92 -14.20
C ALA A 73 0.22 -2.72 -14.03
N SER A 74 -0.23 -3.38 -15.10
CA SER A 74 -1.48 -4.15 -15.09
C SER A 74 -1.43 -5.35 -14.15
N LEU A 75 -0.29 -6.05 -14.11
CA LEU A 75 -0.07 -7.18 -13.21
C LEU A 75 -0.06 -6.70 -11.75
N TYR A 76 0.64 -5.60 -11.46
CA TYR A 76 0.65 -4.99 -10.14
C TYR A 76 -0.77 -4.60 -9.71
N LEU A 77 -1.52 -3.87 -10.54
CA LEU A 77 -2.89 -3.45 -10.22
C LEU A 77 -3.83 -4.63 -9.98
N ALA A 78 -3.70 -5.71 -10.75
CA ALA A 78 -4.49 -6.93 -10.54
C ALA A 78 -4.15 -7.61 -9.21
N CYS A 79 -2.87 -7.80 -8.91
CA CYS A 79 -2.37 -8.38 -7.67
C CYS A 79 -2.78 -7.53 -6.44
N ALA A 80 -2.52 -6.23 -6.49
CA ALA A 80 -2.92 -5.28 -5.46
C ALA A 80 -4.45 -5.26 -5.26
N GLY A 81 -5.22 -5.35 -6.35
CA GLY A 81 -6.68 -5.42 -6.29
C GLY A 81 -7.18 -6.68 -5.57
N VAL A 82 -6.56 -7.84 -5.82
CA VAL A 82 -6.85 -9.08 -5.10
C VAL A 82 -6.54 -8.93 -3.60
N LEU A 83 -5.39 -8.35 -3.24
CA LEU A 83 -5.01 -8.15 -1.84
C LEU A 83 -5.96 -7.19 -1.12
N VAL A 84 -6.28 -6.06 -1.75
CA VAL A 84 -7.24 -5.06 -1.22
C VAL A 84 -8.62 -5.69 -1.06
N PHE A 85 -9.07 -6.49 -2.02
CA PHE A 85 -10.35 -7.19 -1.94
C PHE A 85 -10.38 -8.18 -0.77
N ILE A 86 -9.35 -9.01 -0.63
CA ILE A 86 -9.26 -9.98 0.47
C ILE A 86 -9.14 -9.27 1.82
N GLY A 87 -8.33 -8.23 1.93
CA GLY A 87 -8.24 -7.46 3.17
C GLY A 87 -9.54 -6.76 3.52
N ALA A 88 -10.31 -6.26 2.54
CA ALA A 88 -11.62 -5.66 2.79
C ALA A 88 -12.68 -6.72 3.20
N LEU A 89 -12.58 -7.93 2.67
CA LEU A 89 -13.42 -9.05 3.11
C LEU A 89 -13.05 -9.47 4.53
N ASP A 90 -11.77 -9.50 4.85
CA ASP A 90 -11.25 -9.83 6.18
C ASP A 90 -11.69 -8.81 7.22
N ASP A 91 -11.59 -7.51 6.91
CA ASP A 91 -12.12 -6.41 7.73
C ASP A 91 -13.61 -6.57 8.07
N ARG A 92 -14.39 -7.26 7.23
CA ARG A 92 -15.82 -7.48 7.41
C ARG A 92 -16.19 -8.82 8.03
N PHE A 93 -15.48 -9.88 7.67
CA PHE A 93 -15.87 -11.27 7.94
C PHE A 93 -14.87 -12.03 8.81
N ASP A 94 -13.74 -11.42 9.19
CA ASP A 94 -12.68 -12.05 10.00
C ASP A 94 -12.20 -13.37 9.37
N ILE A 95 -11.57 -13.25 8.20
CA ILE A 95 -11.15 -14.39 7.38
C ILE A 95 -10.00 -15.12 8.07
N SER A 96 -10.02 -16.45 8.00
CA SER A 96 -8.96 -17.26 8.58
C SER A 96 -7.57 -16.89 8.04
N VAL A 97 -6.58 -16.83 8.94
CA VAL A 97 -5.17 -16.52 8.63
C VAL A 97 -4.61 -17.42 7.52
N LYS A 98 -5.04 -18.69 7.45
CA LYS A 98 -4.62 -19.64 6.41
C LYS A 98 -4.96 -19.13 5.01
N ILE A 99 -6.20 -18.67 4.80
CA ILE A 99 -6.65 -18.14 3.51
C ILE A 99 -5.85 -16.87 3.16
N ARG A 100 -5.68 -15.95 4.11
CA ARG A 100 -4.91 -14.72 3.88
C ARG A 100 -3.47 -15.02 3.48
N ALA A 101 -2.80 -15.90 4.22
CA ALA A 101 -1.42 -16.30 3.92
C ALA A 101 -1.31 -17.01 2.56
N THR A 102 -2.25 -17.89 2.21
CA THR A 102 -2.27 -18.55 0.90
C THR A 102 -2.41 -17.54 -0.24
N ILE A 103 -3.28 -16.54 -0.10
CA ILE A 103 -3.48 -15.54 -1.16
C ILE A 103 -2.28 -14.60 -1.28
N GLN A 104 -1.71 -14.15 -0.15
CA GLN A 104 -0.47 -13.36 -0.16
C GLN A 104 0.67 -14.11 -0.86
N ALA A 105 0.83 -15.40 -0.56
CA ALA A 105 1.82 -16.25 -1.22
C ALA A 105 1.53 -16.42 -2.71
N ALA A 106 0.27 -16.66 -3.09
CA ALA A 106 -0.13 -16.81 -4.49
C ALA A 106 0.15 -15.53 -5.30
N VAL A 107 -0.19 -14.35 -4.75
CA VAL A 107 0.11 -13.06 -5.36
C VAL A 107 1.61 -12.85 -5.53
N GLY A 108 2.41 -13.14 -4.49
CA GLY A 108 3.87 -13.10 -4.58
C GLY A 108 4.43 -14.01 -5.68
N ILE A 109 3.92 -15.24 -5.79
CA ILE A 109 4.31 -16.19 -6.84
C ILE A 109 3.93 -15.69 -8.23
N VAL A 110 2.73 -15.14 -8.40
CA VAL A 110 2.27 -14.56 -9.66
C VAL A 110 3.20 -13.41 -10.10
N MET A 111 3.58 -12.51 -9.18
CA MET A 111 4.52 -11.43 -9.48
C MET A 111 5.91 -11.96 -9.85
N MET A 112 6.42 -12.99 -9.16
CA MET A 112 7.70 -13.61 -9.49
C MET A 112 7.71 -14.26 -10.87
N VAL A 113 6.64 -15.00 -11.22
CA VAL A 113 6.59 -15.77 -12.47
C VAL A 113 6.30 -14.87 -13.68
N PHE A 114 5.27 -14.02 -13.59
CA PHE A 114 4.83 -13.22 -14.73
C PHE A 114 5.56 -11.87 -14.83
N GLY A 115 5.93 -11.28 -13.69
CA GLY A 115 6.74 -10.06 -13.65
C GLY A 115 8.23 -10.32 -13.76
N LYS A 116 8.68 -11.59 -13.59
CA LYS A 116 10.10 -11.93 -13.44
C LYS A 116 10.78 -11.15 -12.31
N LEU A 117 9.98 -10.73 -11.31
CA LEU A 117 10.40 -9.92 -10.17
C LEU A 117 10.79 -10.84 -9.02
N TYR A 118 12.07 -11.15 -8.88
CA TYR A 118 12.60 -11.88 -7.73
C TYR A 118 13.99 -11.34 -7.36
N LEU A 119 14.35 -11.48 -6.08
CA LEU A 119 15.66 -11.17 -5.56
C LEU A 119 16.69 -12.15 -6.14
N SER A 120 17.42 -11.71 -7.18
CA SER A 120 18.52 -12.48 -7.78
C SER A 120 19.82 -12.35 -7.00
N SER A 121 20.02 -11.24 -6.29
CA SER A 121 21.24 -10.88 -5.58
C SER A 121 20.92 -9.98 -4.38
N LEU A 122 21.69 -10.12 -3.29
CA LEU A 122 21.71 -9.14 -2.18
C LEU A 122 22.75 -8.03 -2.40
N GLY A 123 23.38 -8.02 -3.58
CA GLY A 123 24.45 -7.09 -3.92
C GLY A 123 25.69 -7.33 -3.04
N TYR A 124 26.36 -6.24 -2.73
CA TYR A 124 27.68 -6.20 -2.07
C TYR A 124 27.57 -6.03 -0.55
N ILE A 125 26.51 -6.58 0.07
CA ILE A 125 26.17 -6.32 1.47
C ILE A 125 27.26 -6.75 2.47
N PHE A 126 28.11 -7.73 2.11
CA PHE A 126 29.19 -8.26 2.95
C PHE A 126 30.60 -7.88 2.47
N GLY A 127 30.75 -6.94 1.53
CA GLY A 127 32.06 -6.50 1.04
C GLY A 127 32.15 -6.44 -0.48
N SER A 128 33.30 -6.79 -1.05
CA SER A 128 33.59 -6.61 -2.48
C SER A 128 33.04 -7.69 -3.41
N TRP A 129 32.48 -8.77 -2.87
CA TRP A 129 31.85 -9.83 -3.67
C TRP A 129 30.34 -9.66 -3.71
N GLU A 130 29.77 -9.90 -4.88
CA GLU A 130 28.33 -9.91 -5.07
C GLU A 130 27.72 -11.21 -4.53
N MET A 131 26.71 -11.08 -3.67
CA MET A 131 25.99 -12.21 -3.10
C MET A 131 24.81 -12.62 -3.99
N VAL A 132 25.10 -13.44 -5.00
CA VAL A 132 24.10 -14.03 -5.89
C VAL A 132 23.32 -15.14 -5.17
N LEU A 133 21.99 -15.08 -5.22
CA LEU A 133 21.11 -15.98 -4.48
C LEU A 133 20.72 -17.24 -5.26
N GLY A 134 20.79 -17.20 -6.59
CA GLY A 134 20.33 -18.30 -7.44
C GLY A 134 18.88 -18.71 -7.14
N PRO A 135 18.53 -20.01 -7.14
CA PRO A 135 17.17 -20.47 -6.86
C PRO A 135 16.64 -20.12 -5.47
N PHE A 136 17.52 -19.90 -4.49
CA PHE A 136 17.11 -19.46 -3.15
C PHE A 136 16.46 -18.07 -3.17
N GLY A 137 16.75 -17.27 -4.21
CA GLY A 137 16.13 -15.97 -4.44
C GLY A 137 14.60 -16.02 -4.49
N TYR A 138 14.00 -17.08 -5.04
CA TYR A 138 12.54 -17.25 -5.07
C TYR A 138 11.95 -17.42 -3.67
N PHE A 139 12.58 -18.27 -2.84
CA PHE A 139 12.16 -18.46 -1.46
C PHE A 139 12.30 -17.16 -0.66
N LEU A 140 13.44 -16.49 -0.79
CA LEU A 140 13.70 -15.24 -0.09
C LEU A 140 12.74 -14.13 -0.50
N THR A 141 12.41 -14.03 -1.79
CA THR A 141 11.42 -13.05 -2.31
C THR A 141 10.04 -13.33 -1.72
N LEU A 142 9.58 -14.58 -1.75
CA LEU A 142 8.28 -14.95 -1.21
C LEU A 142 8.20 -14.65 0.30
N PHE A 143 9.26 -15.00 1.03
CA PHE A 143 9.37 -14.69 2.45
C PHE A 143 9.39 -13.17 2.70
N ALA A 144 10.13 -12.40 1.92
CA ALA A 144 10.23 -10.95 2.07
C ALA A 144 8.88 -10.25 1.86
N VAL A 145 8.16 -10.61 0.78
CA VAL A 145 6.81 -10.08 0.50
C VAL A 145 5.85 -10.45 1.63
N TRP A 146 5.83 -11.71 2.04
CA TRP A 146 4.96 -12.17 3.12
C TRP A 146 5.28 -11.49 4.45
N ALA A 147 6.55 -11.37 4.81
CA ALA A 147 7.00 -10.71 6.02
C ALA A 147 6.67 -9.22 6.02
N ALA A 148 6.88 -8.52 4.91
CA ALA A 148 6.55 -7.10 4.77
C ALA A 148 5.04 -6.86 4.96
N ILE A 149 4.19 -7.63 4.27
CA ILE A 149 2.74 -7.56 4.43
C ILE A 149 2.33 -7.73 5.90
N ASN A 150 2.79 -8.80 6.56
CA ASN A 150 2.40 -9.05 7.94
C ASN A 150 2.98 -8.01 8.92
N ALA A 151 4.19 -7.50 8.66
CA ALA A 151 4.79 -6.43 9.47
C ALA A 151 3.94 -5.15 9.41
N PHE A 152 3.52 -4.72 8.22
CA PHE A 152 2.63 -3.56 8.08
C PHE A 152 1.27 -3.78 8.74
N ASN A 153 0.68 -4.97 8.61
CA ASN A 153 -0.57 -5.30 9.32
C ASN A 153 -0.42 -5.21 10.85
N MET A 154 0.73 -5.63 11.42
CA MET A 154 0.97 -5.54 12.86
C MET A 154 1.22 -4.11 13.35
N VAL A 155 1.72 -3.23 12.48
CA VAL A 155 1.96 -1.80 12.78
C VAL A 155 0.65 -0.98 12.77
N ASP A 156 -0.41 -1.45 12.11
CA ASP A 156 -1.73 -0.79 12.02
C ASP A 156 -2.56 -0.86 13.33
N GLY A 157 -1.96 -0.45 14.45
CA GLY A 157 -2.60 -0.41 15.76
C GLY A 157 -2.63 0.97 16.41
N ILE A 158 -1.90 1.94 15.85
CA ILE A 158 -1.74 3.29 16.39
C ILE A 158 -2.07 4.31 15.30
N ASP A 159 -2.89 5.31 15.65
CA ASP A 159 -3.26 6.39 14.74
C ASP A 159 -2.00 7.06 14.14
N GLY A 160 -1.95 7.10 12.81
CA GLY A 160 -0.91 7.75 12.02
C GLY A 160 0.35 6.91 11.82
N LEU A 161 0.55 5.84 12.60
CA LEU A 161 1.81 5.09 12.58
C LEU A 161 2.04 4.38 11.25
N LEU A 162 1.06 3.59 10.78
CA LEU A 162 1.19 2.88 9.50
C LEU A 162 1.41 3.85 8.34
N GLY A 163 0.56 4.88 8.22
CA GLY A 163 0.67 5.84 7.13
C GLY A 163 1.98 6.63 7.17
N GLY A 164 2.41 7.07 8.36
CA GLY A 164 3.68 7.78 8.54
C GLY A 164 4.89 6.91 8.18
N LEU A 165 4.93 5.67 8.67
CA LEU A 165 6.00 4.72 8.37
C LEU A 165 6.07 4.43 6.87
N SER A 166 4.91 4.25 6.22
CA SER A 166 4.80 4.06 4.77
C SER A 166 5.39 5.26 4.00
N CYS A 167 5.03 6.49 4.40
CA CYS A 167 5.55 7.69 3.75
C CYS A 167 7.07 7.81 3.89
N VAL A 168 7.62 7.48 5.06
CA VAL A 168 9.08 7.49 5.27
C VAL A 168 9.76 6.43 4.40
N SER A 169 9.23 5.20 4.35
CA SER A 169 9.76 4.13 3.51
C SER A 169 9.74 4.50 2.03
N PHE A 170 8.60 4.96 1.51
CA PHE A 170 8.49 5.37 0.10
C PHE A 170 9.35 6.60 -0.21
N ALA A 171 9.51 7.54 0.72
CA ALA A 171 10.39 8.69 0.50
C ALA A 171 11.85 8.25 0.40
N ALA A 172 12.30 7.34 1.27
CA ALA A 172 13.65 6.80 1.23
C ALA A 172 13.93 6.03 -0.07
N ILE A 173 13.03 5.11 -0.45
CA ILE A 173 13.14 4.33 -1.68
C ILE A 173 13.08 5.26 -2.91
N GLY A 174 12.16 6.22 -2.93
CA GLY A 174 12.03 7.19 -4.02
C GLY A 174 13.29 8.05 -4.20
N MET A 175 13.92 8.50 -3.11
CA MET A 175 15.20 9.22 -3.18
C MET A 175 16.33 8.35 -3.74
N ILE A 176 16.44 7.10 -3.29
CA ILE A 176 17.46 6.15 -3.80
C ILE A 176 17.28 5.94 -5.31
N LEU A 177 16.06 5.66 -5.76
CA LEU A 177 15.73 5.47 -7.17
C LEU A 177 15.96 6.73 -8.00
N TRP A 178 15.72 7.91 -7.43
CA TRP A 178 16.00 9.17 -8.09
C TRP A 178 17.50 9.35 -8.35
N PHE A 179 18.34 9.08 -7.35
CA PHE A 179 19.80 9.17 -7.50
C PHE A 179 20.37 8.09 -8.43
N ASP A 180 19.73 6.92 -8.50
CA ASP A 180 20.08 5.86 -9.45
C ASP A 180 19.62 6.16 -10.90
N GLY A 181 18.90 7.26 -11.13
CA GLY A 181 18.38 7.65 -12.44
C GLY A 181 17.07 6.97 -12.84
N GLN A 182 16.52 6.10 -11.99
CA GLN A 182 15.23 5.42 -12.17
C GLN A 182 14.05 6.35 -11.82
N THR A 183 13.98 7.49 -12.51
CA THR A 183 13.04 8.58 -12.21
C THR A 183 11.56 8.18 -12.25
N SER A 184 11.17 7.26 -13.13
CA SER A 184 9.79 6.75 -13.21
C SER A 184 9.36 6.01 -11.94
N LEU A 185 10.22 5.14 -11.40
CA LEU A 185 9.95 4.43 -10.15
C LEU A 185 10.04 5.37 -8.94
N ALA A 186 10.92 6.37 -8.98
CA ALA A 186 10.97 7.40 -7.94
C ALA A 186 9.65 8.19 -7.85
N ILE A 187 9.09 8.63 -8.98
CA ILE A 187 7.77 9.30 -8.98
C ILE A 187 6.68 8.36 -8.52
N TRP A 188 6.74 7.08 -8.89
CA TRP A 188 5.80 6.09 -8.39
C TRP A 188 5.78 6.05 -6.84
N CYS A 189 6.94 6.09 -6.18
CA CYS A 189 7.01 6.23 -4.73
C CYS A 189 6.38 7.54 -4.21
N PHE A 190 6.62 8.67 -4.87
CA PHE A 190 6.01 9.94 -4.48
C PHE A 190 4.48 9.97 -4.72
N ALA A 191 4.00 9.28 -5.75
CA ALA A 191 2.58 9.09 -6.02
C ALA A 191 1.90 8.25 -4.92
N MET A 192 2.57 7.20 -4.43
CA MET A 192 2.12 6.44 -3.25
C MET A 192 1.96 7.36 -2.04
N ILE A 193 2.94 8.23 -1.77
CA ILE A 193 2.85 9.21 -0.67
C ILE A 193 1.65 10.14 -0.88
N ALA A 194 1.47 10.69 -2.09
CA ALA A 194 0.34 11.56 -2.40
C ALA A 194 -1.02 10.88 -2.19
N ALA A 195 -1.13 9.58 -2.49
CA ALA A 195 -2.32 8.78 -2.24
C ALA A 195 -2.55 8.45 -0.75
N ILE A 196 -1.48 8.29 0.04
CA ILE A 196 -1.55 7.96 1.47
C ILE A 196 -1.87 9.19 2.34
N LEU A 197 -1.42 10.39 1.95
CA LEU A 197 -1.58 11.61 2.74
C LEU A 197 -3.05 11.92 3.15
N PRO A 198 -4.07 11.82 2.28
CA PRO A 198 -5.46 12.03 2.66
C PRO A 198 -5.93 11.10 3.78
N TYR A 199 -5.49 9.83 3.73
CA TYR A 199 -5.75 8.86 4.79
C TYR A 199 -5.12 9.31 6.11
N ILE A 200 -3.84 9.67 6.12
CA ILE A 200 -3.14 10.12 7.33
C ILE A 200 -3.87 11.31 7.97
N MET A 201 -4.27 12.30 7.16
CA MET A 201 -4.96 13.49 7.65
C MET A 201 -6.28 13.15 8.36
N LEU A 202 -7.08 12.25 7.79
CA LEU A 202 -8.33 11.83 8.41
C LEU A 202 -8.11 10.89 9.60
N ASN A 203 -7.10 10.02 9.54
CA ASN A 203 -6.79 9.08 10.60
C ASN A 203 -6.31 9.79 11.88
N LEU A 204 -5.44 10.79 11.74
CA LEU A 204 -5.02 11.68 12.83
C LEU A 204 -6.12 12.64 13.30
N GLY A 205 -7.23 12.74 12.55
CA GLY A 205 -8.37 13.58 12.91
C GLY A 205 -8.14 15.08 12.67
N ILE A 206 -7.26 15.45 11.72
CA ILE A 206 -6.95 16.86 11.37
C ILE A 206 -8.21 17.64 10.98
N LEU A 207 -9.13 17.00 10.24
CA LEU A 207 -10.41 17.58 9.85
C LEU A 207 -11.53 17.36 10.91
N GLY A 208 -11.16 16.87 12.10
CA GLY A 208 -12.05 16.56 13.20
C GLY A 208 -12.36 15.06 13.33
N ARG A 209 -12.57 14.61 14.57
CA ARG A 209 -12.80 13.18 14.91
C ARG A 209 -14.00 12.55 14.20
N ARG A 210 -14.99 13.34 13.78
CA ARG A 210 -16.16 12.88 13.02
C ARG A 210 -15.79 12.22 11.69
N TYR A 211 -14.69 12.63 11.08
CA TYR A 211 -14.24 12.17 9.77
C TYR A 211 -13.16 11.10 9.85
N LYS A 212 -12.86 10.62 11.06
CA LYS A 212 -11.86 9.60 11.30
C LYS A 212 -12.13 8.33 10.50
N VAL A 213 -11.07 7.76 9.96
CA VAL A 213 -11.04 6.52 9.19
C VAL A 213 -9.83 5.69 9.63
N PHE A 214 -9.91 4.39 9.44
CA PHE A 214 -8.79 3.46 9.64
C PHE A 214 -8.35 2.87 8.31
N MET A 215 -7.09 2.41 8.28
CA MET A 215 -6.50 1.82 7.09
C MET A 215 -7.24 0.54 6.70
N GLY A 216 -7.44 -0.34 7.70
CA GLY A 216 -8.01 -1.68 7.52
C GLY A 216 -6.98 -2.64 6.93
N ASP A 217 -7.29 -3.94 7.01
CA ASP A 217 -6.43 -5.00 6.47
C ASP A 217 -6.29 -4.91 4.95
N ALA A 218 -7.25 -4.29 4.27
CA ALA A 218 -7.14 -3.95 2.84
C ALA A 218 -5.93 -3.05 2.52
N GLY A 219 -5.64 -2.09 3.39
CA GLY A 219 -4.61 -1.10 3.14
C GLY A 219 -3.23 -1.47 3.65
N SER A 220 -3.16 -2.11 4.81
CA SER A 220 -1.91 -2.63 5.35
C SER A 220 -1.33 -3.73 4.46
N THR A 221 -2.16 -4.62 3.91
CA THR A 221 -1.72 -5.63 2.94
C THR A 221 -1.27 -5.03 1.61
N LEU A 222 -2.01 -4.04 1.09
CA LEU A 222 -1.63 -3.31 -0.12
C LEU A 222 -0.25 -2.67 0.04
N ILE A 223 -0.07 -1.87 1.09
CA ILE A 223 1.19 -1.16 1.33
C ILE A 223 2.33 -2.13 1.56
N GLY A 224 2.15 -3.14 2.43
CA GLY A 224 3.23 -4.09 2.70
C GLY A 224 3.61 -4.96 1.50
N SER A 225 2.73 -5.09 0.50
CA SER A 225 3.02 -5.79 -0.76
C SER A 225 3.66 -4.91 -1.84
N THR A 226 3.59 -3.58 -1.70
CA THR A 226 4.08 -2.59 -2.68
C THR A 226 5.48 -2.13 -2.31
#